data_AF-A0AAE1GBU9-F1
#
_entry.id   AF-A0AAE1GBU9-F1
#
_cell.length_a   1.000
_cell.length_b   1.000
_cell.length_c   1.000
_cell.angle_alpha   90.00
_cell.angle_beta   90.00
_cell.angle_gamma   90.00
#
_symmetry.space_group_name_H-M   'P 1'
#
loop_
_entity.id
_entity.type
_entity.pdbx_description
1 polymer ?
#
loop_
_entity_poly.entity_id
_entity_poly.type
_entity_poly.pdbx_seq_one_letter_code
_entity_poly.pdbx_strand_id
1 'polypeptide(L)'
;MMGDMNGKVGGEEVGNIVGKWGVDGTNENGEYLVDVCAERGLFLANTFFQHKMIHRYTWKRRDERGEQKSLIDYVAVDERLRKDVYDAKVVRGMVHCSDHFAVLVRMKVRVKWEYSRRDEGVRNKREVASGKLDVEEYREEYKRRVGEVLRDVRMGIGEGVGVNAVYEMFKTIVVRTAAEVVGYKTQKMGKKGSAWWTEEVKDTVEEKRKAYKRTLQRNVPEEVRERWKREYNVCKRQVKRMVSESKRRVDVEFGMKLSEKFKENKKLFWKEVKRDRGEGKSGSLRMRREDGVTVSRSEEVKEVWKRHCTENISVWPID
;
A
#
# COMPACT_ATOMS: atom_id res chain seq x y z
N MET A 1 7.80 7.93 -12.34
CA MET A 1 7.22 8.50 -11.11
C MET A 1 5.70 8.65 -11.30
N MET A 2 4.88 8.38 -10.28
CA MET A 2 3.41 8.48 -10.40
C MET A 2 2.77 8.93 -9.09
N GLY A 3 1.77 9.80 -9.16
CA GLY A 3 1.02 10.26 -7.98
C GLY A 3 0.49 11.69 -8.11
N ASP A 4 -0.05 12.20 -7.00
CA ASP A 4 -0.46 13.59 -6.84
C ASP A 4 0.78 14.46 -6.57
N MET A 5 1.08 15.35 -7.50
CA MET A 5 2.21 16.28 -7.43
C MET A 5 1.78 17.67 -6.96
N ASN A 6 0.47 17.92 -6.83
CA ASN A 6 -0.10 19.22 -6.50
C ASN A 6 0.46 20.39 -7.38
N GLY A 7 0.85 20.07 -8.61
CA GLY A 7 1.46 20.98 -9.58
C GLY A 7 0.62 21.08 -10.85
N LYS A 8 0.48 22.29 -11.39
CA LYS A 8 -0.18 22.55 -12.68
C LYS A 8 0.91 22.95 -13.66
N VAL A 9 1.10 22.16 -14.71
CA VAL A 9 2.20 22.36 -15.68
C VAL A 9 1.78 23.11 -16.94
N GLY A 10 0.50 23.51 -17.04
CA GLY A 10 -0.05 24.19 -18.20
C GLY A 10 -0.52 23.28 -19.34
N GLY A 11 -1.04 23.94 -20.37
CA GLY A 11 -1.47 23.32 -21.64
C GLY A 11 -0.48 23.51 -22.78
N GLU A 12 0.60 24.26 -22.55
CA GLU A 12 1.63 24.56 -23.54
C GLU A 12 2.69 23.46 -23.60
N GLU A 13 3.24 23.26 -24.79
CA GLU A 13 4.28 22.26 -25.01
C GLU A 13 5.63 22.79 -24.50
N VAL A 14 6.26 22.03 -23.60
CA VAL A 14 7.57 22.37 -23.04
C VAL A 14 8.54 21.26 -23.43
N GLY A 15 9.26 21.48 -24.53
CA GLY A 15 10.21 20.54 -25.10
C GLY A 15 9.62 19.13 -25.24
N ASN A 16 10.31 18.13 -24.72
CA ASN A 16 9.84 16.75 -24.67
C ASN A 16 9.17 16.36 -23.34
N ILE A 17 9.04 17.31 -22.39
CA ILE A 17 8.64 17.05 -21.00
C ILE A 17 7.13 17.19 -20.81
N VAL A 18 6.55 18.27 -21.33
CA VAL A 18 5.11 18.58 -21.24
C VAL A 18 4.53 18.61 -22.65
N GLY A 19 3.47 17.84 -22.88
CA GLY A 19 2.76 17.82 -24.15
C GLY A 19 1.64 18.85 -24.22
N LYS A 20 1.29 19.23 -25.45
CA LYS A 20 0.22 20.20 -25.79
C LYS A 20 -1.21 19.82 -25.40
N TRP A 21 -1.42 18.65 -24.81
CA TRP A 21 -2.74 18.18 -24.39
C TRP A 21 -2.93 18.25 -22.87
N GLY A 22 -2.12 19.05 -22.19
CA GLY A 22 -2.30 19.41 -20.79
C GLY A 22 -3.58 20.20 -20.49
N VAL A 23 -3.60 20.83 -19.32
CA VAL A 23 -4.70 21.68 -18.84
C VAL A 23 -4.11 23.04 -18.51
N ASP A 24 -4.76 24.10 -18.99
CA ASP A 24 -4.28 25.47 -18.83
C ASP A 24 -4.06 25.86 -17.37
N GLY A 25 -3.11 26.78 -17.18
CA GLY A 25 -2.68 27.29 -15.90
C GLY A 25 -1.44 26.58 -15.38
N THR A 26 -0.50 27.38 -14.90
CA THR A 26 0.75 26.93 -14.30
C THR A 26 0.83 27.41 -12.85
N ASN A 27 1.52 26.67 -11.98
CA ASN A 27 1.89 27.14 -10.65
C ASN A 27 3.34 26.75 -10.33
N GLU A 28 3.92 27.31 -9.27
CA GLU A 28 5.32 27.07 -8.86
C GLU A 28 5.62 25.56 -8.72
N ASN A 29 4.72 24.78 -8.10
CA ASN A 29 4.88 23.32 -8.00
C ASN A 29 4.92 22.63 -9.37
N GLY A 30 4.22 23.16 -10.37
CA GLY A 30 4.25 22.69 -11.75
C GLY A 30 5.58 23.01 -12.42
N GLU A 31 6.15 24.19 -12.19
CA GLU A 31 7.47 24.57 -12.69
C GLU A 31 8.55 23.66 -12.11
N TYR A 32 8.56 23.47 -10.78
CA TYR A 32 9.48 22.52 -10.13
C TYR A 32 9.32 21.09 -10.65
N LEU A 33 8.09 20.66 -10.96
CA LEU A 33 7.85 19.34 -11.55
C LEU A 33 8.47 19.24 -12.95
N VAL A 34 8.39 20.29 -13.75
CA VAL A 34 9.01 20.34 -15.08
C VAL A 34 10.53 20.28 -14.97
N ASP A 35 11.13 21.02 -14.05
CA ASP A 35 12.58 21.01 -13.80
C ASP A 35 13.07 19.62 -13.39
N VAL A 36 12.38 18.98 -12.43
CA VAL A 36 12.70 17.61 -12.01
C VAL A 36 12.59 16.61 -13.16
N CYS A 37 11.62 16.82 -14.06
CA CYS A 37 11.48 15.98 -15.24
C CYS A 37 12.59 16.24 -16.27
N ALA A 38 13.01 17.49 -16.46
CA ALA A 38 14.13 17.87 -17.31
C ALA A 38 15.43 17.19 -16.84
N GLU A 39 15.76 17.34 -15.56
CA GLU A 39 16.96 16.78 -14.94
C GLU A 39 17.02 15.25 -15.03
N ARG A 40 15.87 14.59 -14.91
CA ARG A 40 15.77 13.13 -14.87
C ARG A 40 15.45 12.49 -16.22
N GLY A 41 15.32 13.29 -17.29
CA GLY A 41 14.94 12.79 -18.61
C GLY A 41 13.56 12.11 -18.62
N LEU A 42 12.60 12.69 -17.91
CA LEU A 42 11.22 12.19 -17.82
C LEU A 42 10.26 13.08 -18.63
N PHE A 43 9.18 12.47 -19.11
CA PHE A 43 8.06 13.20 -19.70
C PHE A 43 6.74 12.87 -18.99
N LEU A 44 5.85 13.85 -18.89
CA LEU A 44 4.55 13.72 -18.24
C LEU A 44 3.55 13.06 -19.20
N ALA A 45 3.44 11.73 -19.17
CA ALA A 45 2.73 10.97 -20.18
C ALA A 45 1.28 11.43 -20.42
N ASN A 46 0.55 11.80 -19.37
CA ASN A 46 -0.84 12.24 -19.44
C ASN A 46 -1.06 13.63 -20.06
N THR A 47 -0.01 14.35 -20.48
CA THR A 47 -0.11 15.61 -21.25
C THR A 47 0.13 15.42 -22.75
N PHE A 48 0.56 14.23 -23.21
CA PHE A 48 0.91 13.97 -24.62
C PHE A 48 -0.20 13.35 -25.47
N PHE A 49 -1.30 12.90 -24.86
CA PHE A 49 -2.37 12.21 -25.59
C PHE A 49 -3.63 13.07 -25.71
N GLN A 50 -4.18 13.13 -26.93
CA GLN A 50 -5.38 13.89 -27.19
C GLN A 50 -6.61 13.19 -26.59
N HIS A 51 -7.22 13.85 -25.61
CA HIS A 51 -8.47 13.41 -25.00
C HIS A 51 -9.50 14.53 -24.90
N LYS A 52 -10.78 14.17 -24.73
CA LYS A 52 -11.83 15.13 -24.37
C LYS A 52 -11.46 15.79 -23.04
N MET A 53 -11.75 17.08 -22.87
CA MET A 53 -11.38 17.85 -21.66
C MET A 53 -11.78 17.14 -20.36
N ILE A 54 -12.95 16.50 -20.32
CA ILE A 54 -13.41 15.73 -19.15
C ILE A 54 -12.43 14.63 -18.72
N HIS A 55 -11.65 14.05 -19.64
CA HIS A 55 -10.68 12.98 -19.39
C HIS A 55 -9.24 13.48 -19.17
N ARG A 56 -9.04 14.80 -19.04
CA ARG A 56 -7.74 15.40 -18.71
C ARG A 56 -7.63 15.79 -17.24
N TYR A 57 -8.74 16.21 -16.62
CA TYR A 57 -8.75 16.61 -15.21
C TYR A 57 -8.67 15.40 -14.28
N THR A 58 -7.68 15.37 -13.40
CA THR A 58 -7.52 14.34 -12.38
C THR A 58 -8.17 14.70 -11.06
N TRP A 59 -8.43 15.99 -10.82
CA TRP A 59 -9.07 16.45 -9.60
C TRP A 59 -10.27 17.34 -9.90
N LYS A 60 -11.30 17.24 -9.07
CA LYS A 60 -12.51 18.08 -9.15
C LYS A 60 -13.10 18.37 -7.77
N ARG A 61 -13.30 19.66 -7.49
CA ARG A 61 -14.06 20.16 -6.34
C ARG A 61 -15.27 20.96 -6.81
N ARG A 62 -16.36 20.87 -6.05
CA ARG A 62 -17.55 21.71 -6.24
C ARG A 62 -17.90 22.35 -4.90
N ASP A 63 -17.99 23.67 -4.88
CA ASP A 63 -18.41 24.46 -3.73
C ASP A 63 -19.40 25.55 -4.16
N GLU A 64 -19.76 26.44 -3.23
CA GLU A 64 -20.72 27.53 -3.45
C GLU A 64 -20.26 28.52 -4.52
N ARG A 65 -18.95 28.61 -4.79
CA ARG A 65 -18.36 29.50 -5.79
C ARG A 65 -18.27 28.86 -7.18
N GLY A 66 -18.59 27.57 -7.29
CA GLY A 66 -18.65 26.86 -8.56
C GLY A 66 -17.88 25.54 -8.56
N GLU A 67 -17.42 25.14 -9.75
CA GLU A 67 -16.74 23.87 -9.97
C GLU A 67 -15.29 24.11 -10.42
N GLN A 68 -14.34 23.68 -9.59
CA GLN A 68 -12.91 23.75 -9.87
C GLN A 68 -12.40 22.40 -10.36
N LYS A 69 -11.51 22.42 -11.36
CA LYS A 69 -10.91 21.23 -11.97
C LYS A 69 -9.43 21.49 -12.21
N SER A 70 -8.61 20.49 -11.97
CA SER A 70 -7.16 20.57 -12.18
C SER A 70 -6.60 19.25 -12.69
N LEU A 71 -5.48 19.32 -13.38
CA LEU A 71 -4.57 18.21 -13.60
C LEU A 71 -3.44 18.34 -12.56
N ILE A 72 -3.42 17.45 -11.57
CA ILE A 72 -2.41 17.45 -10.49
C ILE A 72 -1.83 16.06 -10.22
N ASP A 73 -2.47 15.01 -10.76
CA ASP A 73 -1.95 13.65 -10.72
C ASP A 73 -1.24 13.35 -12.03
N TYR A 74 0.04 12.98 -11.97
CA TYR A 74 0.85 12.73 -13.16
C TYR A 74 1.45 11.35 -13.16
N VAL A 75 1.74 10.87 -14.38
CA VAL A 75 2.62 9.73 -14.59
C VAL A 75 3.80 10.20 -15.43
N ALA A 76 4.93 10.44 -14.76
CA ALA A 76 6.19 10.77 -15.40
C ALA A 76 6.92 9.48 -15.79
N VAL A 77 7.23 9.34 -17.07
CA VAL A 77 7.87 8.16 -17.65
C VAL A 77 9.23 8.55 -18.22
N ASP A 78 10.20 7.63 -18.13
CA ASP A 78 11.51 7.81 -18.75
C ASP A 78 11.34 7.99 -20.27
N GLU A 79 11.99 9.02 -20.83
CA GLU A 79 11.91 9.37 -22.24
C GLU A 79 12.30 8.21 -23.16
N ARG A 80 13.18 7.31 -22.71
CA ARG A 80 13.58 6.11 -23.47
C ARG A 80 12.40 5.17 -23.73
N LEU A 81 11.40 5.18 -22.85
CA LEU A 81 10.20 4.34 -22.95
C LEU A 81 9.06 5.00 -23.72
N ARG A 82 9.26 6.22 -24.24
CA ARG A 82 8.21 7.00 -24.91
C ARG A 82 7.48 6.23 -26.01
N LYS A 83 8.22 5.49 -26.85
CA LYS A 83 7.67 4.67 -27.94
C LYS A 83 6.81 3.49 -27.46
N ASP A 84 6.99 3.08 -26.21
CA ASP A 84 6.24 1.98 -25.61
C ASP A 84 5.03 2.48 -24.80
N VAL A 85 4.87 3.79 -24.56
CA VAL A 85 3.65 4.36 -23.95
C VAL A 85 2.60 4.63 -25.02
N TYR A 86 1.47 3.94 -24.95
CA TYR A 86 0.41 4.01 -25.96
C TYR A 86 -0.76 4.93 -25.61
N ASP A 87 -1.03 5.13 -24.33
CA ASP A 87 -2.15 5.95 -23.85
C ASP A 87 -1.93 6.32 -22.38
N ALA A 88 -2.35 7.51 -21.97
CA ALA A 88 -2.33 7.95 -20.57
C ALA A 88 -3.54 8.85 -20.31
N LYS A 89 -4.61 8.27 -19.74
CA LYS A 89 -5.92 8.92 -19.62
C LYS A 89 -6.53 8.86 -18.24
N VAL A 90 -7.41 9.81 -17.95
CA VAL A 90 -8.17 9.83 -16.70
C VAL A 90 -9.46 8.99 -16.80
N VAL A 91 -9.64 8.08 -15.83
CA VAL A 91 -10.79 7.19 -15.69
C VAL A 91 -11.70 7.67 -14.56
N ARG A 92 -12.83 8.27 -14.94
CA ARG A 92 -13.76 8.94 -14.00
C ARG A 92 -14.77 8.01 -13.30
N GLY A 93 -14.83 6.74 -13.68
CA GLY A 93 -15.81 5.76 -13.19
C GLY A 93 -15.28 4.73 -12.21
N MET A 94 -13.99 4.80 -11.84
CA MET A 94 -13.34 3.77 -11.01
C MET A 94 -13.32 4.12 -9.52
N VAL A 95 -13.08 5.40 -9.19
CA VAL A 95 -12.95 5.89 -7.82
C VAL A 95 -14.12 6.84 -7.53
N HIS A 96 -15.01 6.44 -6.62
CA HIS A 96 -16.24 7.19 -6.32
C HIS A 96 -16.25 7.82 -4.91
N CYS A 97 -15.15 7.71 -4.17
CA CYS A 97 -15.03 8.17 -2.78
C CYS A 97 -13.97 9.26 -2.60
N SER A 98 -13.32 9.69 -3.68
CA SER A 98 -12.34 10.77 -3.71
C SER A 98 -12.80 11.86 -4.69
N ASP A 99 -12.30 13.06 -4.47
CA ASP A 99 -12.26 14.20 -5.39
C ASP A 99 -11.22 14.03 -6.51
N HIS A 100 -10.32 13.04 -6.39
CA HIS A 100 -9.42 12.60 -7.44
C HIS A 100 -10.02 11.47 -8.30
N PHE A 101 -9.64 11.47 -9.57
CA PHE A 101 -9.90 10.44 -10.57
C PHE A 101 -8.62 9.67 -10.87
N ALA A 102 -8.74 8.38 -11.17
CA ALA A 102 -7.58 7.54 -11.45
C ALA A 102 -6.98 7.88 -12.83
N VAL A 103 -5.65 7.94 -12.91
CA VAL A 103 -4.90 7.99 -14.17
C VAL A 103 -4.52 6.57 -14.57
N LEU A 104 -4.84 6.18 -15.81
CA LEU A 104 -4.50 4.89 -16.37
C LEU A 104 -3.50 5.08 -17.50
N VAL A 105 -2.37 4.41 -17.40
CA VAL A 105 -1.34 4.38 -18.45
C VAL A 105 -1.32 3.00 -19.08
N ARG A 106 -1.38 2.96 -20.41
CA ARG A 106 -1.21 1.76 -21.22
C ARG A 106 0.16 1.82 -21.87
N MET A 107 1.04 0.91 -21.49
CA MET A 107 2.40 0.82 -22.05
C MET A 107 2.79 -0.63 -22.35
N LYS A 108 3.66 -0.81 -23.33
CA LYS A 108 4.32 -2.09 -23.63
C LYS A 108 5.53 -2.24 -22.72
N VAL A 109 5.51 -3.22 -21.84
CA VAL A 109 6.69 -3.52 -21.03
C VAL A 109 7.48 -4.63 -21.71
N ARG A 110 8.68 -4.32 -22.21
CA ARG A 110 9.60 -5.29 -22.85
C ARG A 110 10.58 -5.88 -21.85
N VAL A 111 10.08 -6.40 -20.74
CA VAL A 111 10.91 -7.19 -19.83
C VAL A 111 10.76 -8.65 -20.19
N LYS A 112 11.89 -9.36 -20.33
CA LYS A 112 11.92 -10.76 -19.96
C LYS A 112 11.63 -10.76 -18.47
N TRP A 113 10.39 -11.06 -18.10
CA TRP A 113 10.09 -11.44 -16.73
C TRP A 113 10.89 -12.72 -16.49
N GLU A 114 12.11 -12.60 -15.98
CA GLU A 114 12.58 -13.58 -15.04
C GLU A 114 11.61 -13.48 -13.88
N TYR A 115 10.50 -14.21 -14.01
CA TYR A 115 9.96 -14.87 -12.85
C TYR A 115 11.18 -15.61 -12.32
N SER A 116 11.87 -15.02 -11.34
CA SER A 116 12.60 -15.82 -10.38
C SER A 116 11.54 -16.83 -9.98
N ARG A 117 11.65 -18.06 -10.48
CA ARG A 117 10.98 -19.18 -9.86
C ARG A 117 11.56 -19.10 -8.47
N ARG A 118 10.86 -18.40 -7.56
CA ARG A 118 11.07 -18.58 -6.13
C ARG A 118 11.08 -20.07 -6.02
N ASP A 119 12.22 -20.64 -5.64
CA ASP A 119 12.45 -22.08 -5.58
C ASP A 119 11.13 -22.78 -5.32
N GLU A 120 10.74 -23.72 -6.17
CA GLU A 120 9.48 -24.43 -6.01
C GLU A 120 9.34 -25.04 -4.59
N GLY A 121 10.45 -25.19 -3.87
CA GLY A 121 10.50 -25.49 -2.43
C GLY A 121 9.86 -24.45 -1.49
N VAL A 122 9.70 -23.17 -1.87
CA VAL A 122 9.06 -22.12 -1.06
C VAL A 122 7.54 -22.12 -1.23
N ARG A 123 7.01 -22.57 -2.38
CA ARG A 123 5.56 -22.65 -2.61
C ARG A 123 4.86 -23.68 -1.72
N ASN A 124 5.58 -24.73 -1.32
CA ASN A 124 5.06 -25.81 -0.47
C ASN A 124 5.41 -25.67 1.02
N LYS A 125 5.76 -24.48 1.53
CA LYS A 125 5.73 -24.24 2.98
C LYS A 125 4.28 -24.18 3.46
N ARG A 126 3.71 -25.35 3.74
CA ARG A 126 2.41 -25.46 4.41
C ARG A 126 2.58 -24.95 5.83
N GLU A 127 2.05 -23.76 6.11
CA GLU A 127 2.03 -23.22 7.47
C GLU A 127 0.97 -23.96 8.27
N VAL A 128 1.34 -24.49 9.44
CA VAL A 128 0.38 -25.05 10.40
C VAL A 128 -0.62 -23.97 10.83
N ALA A 129 -1.90 -24.33 10.95
CA ALA A 129 -2.97 -23.44 11.36
C ALA A 129 -2.96 -23.16 12.87
N SER A 130 -1.82 -22.70 13.40
CA SER A 130 -1.59 -22.51 14.84
C SER A 130 -2.61 -21.63 15.56
N GLY A 131 -3.32 -20.75 14.84
CA GLY A 131 -4.42 -19.96 15.40
C GLY A 131 -5.62 -20.79 15.89
N LYS A 132 -5.80 -22.03 15.41
CA LYS A 132 -6.83 -22.92 15.95
C LYS A 132 -6.52 -23.41 17.37
N LEU A 133 -5.26 -23.34 17.82
CA LEU A 133 -4.87 -23.65 19.19
C LEU A 133 -5.31 -22.56 20.20
N ASP A 134 -5.88 -21.46 19.73
CA ASP A 134 -6.59 -20.52 20.59
C ASP A 134 -7.90 -21.11 21.14
N VAL A 135 -8.46 -22.15 20.47
CA VAL A 135 -9.63 -22.89 20.94
C VAL A 135 -9.21 -23.97 21.93
N GLU A 136 -9.89 -24.05 23.07
CA GLU A 136 -9.52 -24.93 24.18
C GLU A 136 -9.48 -26.41 23.79
N GLU A 137 -10.45 -26.88 23.00
CA GLU A 137 -10.52 -28.27 22.51
C GLU A 137 -9.24 -28.68 21.74
N TYR A 138 -8.85 -27.90 20.73
CA TYR A 138 -7.64 -28.16 19.95
C TYR A 138 -6.36 -28.00 20.78
N ARG A 139 -6.37 -27.10 21.77
CA ARG A 139 -5.23 -26.88 22.66
C ARG A 139 -4.99 -28.08 23.56
N GLU A 140 -6.03 -28.61 24.19
CA GLU A 140 -5.93 -29.74 25.10
C GLU A 140 -5.61 -31.04 24.35
N GLU A 141 -6.21 -31.25 23.17
CA GLU A 141 -5.84 -32.38 22.31
C GLU A 141 -4.36 -32.33 21.90
N TYR A 142 -3.89 -31.14 21.50
CA TYR A 142 -2.48 -30.94 21.13
C TYR A 142 -1.52 -31.20 22.29
N LYS A 143 -1.82 -30.66 23.50
CA LYS A 143 -1.00 -30.89 24.70
C LYS A 143 -0.88 -32.39 25.02
N ARG A 144 -2.01 -33.10 25.01
CA ARG A 144 -2.06 -34.55 25.29
C ARG A 144 -1.20 -35.31 24.29
N ARG A 145 -1.41 -35.08 22.99
CA ARG A 145 -0.77 -35.82 21.90
C ARG A 145 0.74 -35.54 21.80
N VAL A 146 1.17 -34.30 22.02
CA VAL A 146 2.60 -33.97 22.10
C VAL A 146 3.26 -34.63 23.31
N GLY A 147 2.58 -34.63 24.45
CA GLY A 147 3.09 -35.23 25.69
C GLY A 147 3.25 -36.76 25.62
N GLU A 148 2.39 -37.45 24.87
CA GLU A 148 2.53 -38.88 24.57
C GLU A 148 3.75 -39.13 23.67
N VAL A 149 3.81 -38.49 22.50
CA VAL A 149 4.88 -38.72 21.52
C VAL A 149 6.26 -38.35 22.07
N LEU A 150 6.37 -37.28 22.87
CA LEU A 150 7.64 -36.90 23.49
C LEU A 150 8.10 -37.89 24.57
N ARG A 151 7.17 -38.52 25.30
CA ARG A 151 7.53 -39.56 26.29
C ARG A 151 8.08 -40.80 25.59
N ASP A 152 7.42 -41.26 24.54
CA ASP A 152 7.85 -42.43 23.78
C ASP A 152 9.24 -42.24 23.16
N VAL A 153 9.49 -41.06 22.57
CA VAL A 153 10.80 -40.75 21.98
C VAL A 153 11.87 -40.61 23.05
N ARG A 154 11.57 -40.00 24.20
CA ARG A 154 12.54 -39.86 25.31
C ARG A 154 13.03 -41.21 25.81
N MET A 155 12.19 -42.25 25.81
CA MET A 155 12.56 -43.61 26.23
C MET A 155 13.47 -44.33 25.21
N GLY A 156 13.56 -43.84 23.97
CA GLY A 156 14.35 -44.43 22.89
C GLY A 156 15.64 -43.67 22.51
N ILE A 157 15.95 -42.54 23.16
CA ILE A 157 17.20 -41.80 22.92
C ILE A 157 18.33 -42.48 23.70
N GLY A 158 19.20 -43.21 23.00
CA GLY A 158 20.40 -43.81 23.60
C GLY A 158 21.46 -42.77 24.01
N GLU A 159 22.39 -43.17 24.88
CA GLU A 159 23.53 -42.33 25.25
C GLU A 159 24.41 -42.06 24.01
N GLY A 160 24.66 -40.78 23.69
CA GLY A 160 25.51 -40.37 22.57
C GLY A 160 24.80 -39.61 21.43
N VAL A 161 23.48 -39.42 21.47
CA VAL A 161 22.78 -38.60 20.47
C VAL A 161 23.13 -37.12 20.67
N GLY A 162 23.71 -36.49 19.64
CA GLY A 162 24.09 -35.08 19.67
C GLY A 162 22.89 -34.14 19.85
N VAL A 163 23.10 -33.04 20.58
CA VAL A 163 22.06 -32.04 20.94
C VAL A 163 21.27 -31.53 19.71
N ASN A 164 21.94 -31.33 18.58
CA ASN A 164 21.29 -30.88 17.34
C ASN A 164 20.29 -31.91 16.80
N ALA A 165 20.60 -33.20 16.89
CA ALA A 165 19.70 -34.28 16.46
C ALA A 165 18.49 -34.35 17.38
N VAL A 166 18.69 -34.25 18.71
CA VAL A 166 17.61 -34.18 19.69
C VAL A 166 16.70 -32.97 19.43
N TYR A 167 17.27 -31.81 19.08
CA TYR A 167 16.52 -30.60 18.77
C TYR A 167 15.67 -30.75 17.49
N GLU A 168 16.23 -31.28 16.40
CA GLU A 168 15.46 -31.49 15.16
C GLU A 168 14.37 -32.54 15.34
N MET A 169 14.59 -33.58 16.15
CA MET A 169 13.56 -34.54 16.53
C MET A 169 12.42 -33.85 17.32
N PHE A 170 12.76 -33.07 18.35
CA PHE A 170 11.78 -32.30 19.13
C PHE A 170 10.95 -31.37 18.24
N LYS A 171 11.62 -30.56 17.42
CA LYS A 171 10.98 -29.62 16.50
C LYS A 171 10.06 -30.35 15.51
N THR A 172 10.49 -31.48 14.98
CA THR A 172 9.68 -32.31 14.08
C THR A 172 8.42 -32.83 14.77
N ILE A 173 8.54 -33.34 16.00
CA ILE A 173 7.40 -33.83 16.78
C ILE A 173 6.40 -32.71 17.04
N VAL A 174 6.87 -31.57 17.57
CA VAL A 174 6.02 -30.40 17.87
C VAL A 174 5.28 -29.92 16.62
N VAL A 175 5.97 -29.75 15.50
CA VAL A 175 5.36 -29.25 14.26
C VAL A 175 4.42 -30.28 13.63
N ARG A 176 4.80 -31.57 13.62
CA ARG A 176 3.99 -32.64 13.05
C ARG A 176 2.70 -32.85 13.85
N THR A 177 2.79 -32.95 15.17
CA THR A 177 1.61 -33.11 16.02
C THR A 177 0.69 -31.91 15.91
N ALA A 178 1.25 -30.68 15.80
CA ALA A 178 0.42 -29.50 15.56
C ALA A 178 -0.29 -29.59 14.20
N ALA A 179 0.41 -30.04 13.15
CA ALA A 179 -0.20 -30.24 11.83
C ALA A 179 -1.29 -31.31 11.83
N GLU A 180 -1.15 -32.39 12.61
CA GLU A 180 -2.16 -33.44 12.76
C GLU A 180 -3.43 -32.93 13.46
N VAL A 181 -3.29 -32.12 14.52
CA VAL A 181 -4.42 -31.63 15.32
C VAL A 181 -5.14 -30.47 14.64
N VAL A 182 -4.41 -29.44 14.18
CA VAL A 182 -5.04 -28.22 13.65
C VAL A 182 -5.05 -28.13 12.13
N GLY A 183 -4.32 -29.01 11.45
CA GLY A 183 -4.16 -28.98 10.00
C GLY A 183 -3.28 -27.82 9.53
N TYR A 184 -3.24 -27.66 8.22
CA TYR A 184 -2.52 -26.57 7.56
C TYR A 184 -3.45 -25.42 7.21
N LYS A 185 -2.91 -24.20 7.18
CA LYS A 185 -3.64 -23.04 6.67
C LYS A 185 -3.99 -23.28 5.21
N THR A 186 -5.26 -23.12 4.87
CA THR A 186 -5.70 -23.05 3.49
C THR A 186 -5.08 -21.80 2.86
N GLN A 187 -4.17 -21.97 1.89
CA GLN A 187 -3.72 -20.86 1.06
C GLN A 187 -4.91 -20.39 0.20
N LYS A 188 -5.68 -19.42 0.69
CA LYS A 188 -6.56 -18.67 -0.20
C LYS A 188 -5.65 -17.91 -1.16
N MET A 189 -5.68 -18.28 -2.45
CA MET A 189 -5.03 -17.55 -3.56
C MET A 189 -5.75 -16.22 -3.83
N GLY A 190 -5.82 -15.37 -2.81
CA GLY A 190 -6.35 -14.03 -2.88
C GLY A 190 -5.55 -13.15 -1.93
N LYS A 191 -5.27 -11.91 -2.33
CA LYS A 191 -4.76 -10.88 -1.41
C LYS A 191 -5.59 -10.98 -0.13
N LYS A 192 -4.94 -10.98 1.05
CA LYS A 192 -5.65 -10.84 2.32
C LYS A 192 -6.62 -9.68 2.16
N GLY A 193 -7.91 -10.02 2.00
CA GLY A 193 -8.96 -9.03 1.91
C GLY A 193 -8.79 -8.16 3.15
N SER A 194 -8.67 -6.86 2.93
CA SER A 194 -8.58 -5.93 4.04
C SER A 194 -9.77 -6.22 4.95
N ALA A 195 -9.54 -6.60 6.21
CA ALA A 195 -10.59 -7.16 7.08
C ALA A 195 -11.81 -6.23 7.23
N TRP A 196 -11.65 -4.93 6.91
CA TRP A 196 -12.71 -3.93 6.89
C TRP A 196 -13.62 -4.01 5.64
N TRP A 197 -13.28 -4.83 4.64
CA TRP A 197 -14.06 -5.03 3.41
C TRP A 197 -15.09 -6.13 3.61
N THR A 198 -16.09 -5.84 4.43
CA THR A 198 -17.21 -6.72 4.75
C THR A 198 -18.26 -6.74 3.64
N GLU A 199 -19.21 -7.68 3.69
CA GLU A 199 -20.33 -7.73 2.74
C GLU A 199 -21.16 -6.44 2.80
N GLU A 200 -21.41 -5.92 3.99
CA GLU A 200 -22.08 -4.61 4.21
C GLU A 200 -21.38 -3.45 3.48
N VAL A 201 -20.04 -3.42 3.48
CA VAL A 201 -19.28 -2.40 2.74
C VAL A 201 -19.40 -2.60 1.23
N LYS A 202 -19.47 -3.85 0.75
CA LYS A 202 -19.69 -4.12 -0.67
C LYS A 202 -21.08 -3.69 -1.11
N ASP A 203 -22.11 -4.06 -0.35
CA ASP A 203 -23.51 -3.74 -0.64
C ASP A 203 -23.72 -2.23 -0.72
N THR A 204 -23.23 -1.49 0.28
CA THR A 204 -23.31 -0.02 0.28
C THR A 204 -22.54 0.61 -0.89
N VAL A 205 -21.40 0.04 -1.31
CA VAL A 205 -20.65 0.48 -2.50
C VAL A 205 -21.42 0.18 -3.78
N GLU A 206 -22.09 -0.96 -3.86
CA GLU A 206 -22.91 -1.37 -5.00
C GLU A 206 -24.16 -0.48 -5.13
N GLU A 207 -24.84 -0.16 -4.04
CA GLU A 207 -25.95 0.80 -4.03
C GLU A 207 -25.52 2.17 -4.54
N LYS A 208 -24.38 2.68 -4.07
CA LYS A 208 -23.81 3.92 -4.59
C LYS A 208 -23.49 3.83 -6.08
N ARG A 209 -22.98 2.69 -6.56
CA ARG A 209 -22.74 2.45 -8.00
C ARG A 209 -24.04 2.49 -8.80
N LYS A 210 -25.11 1.85 -8.30
CA LYS A 210 -26.45 1.89 -8.91
C LYS A 210 -26.97 3.34 -8.98
N ALA A 211 -26.88 4.10 -7.89
CA ALA A 211 -27.27 5.51 -7.86
C ALA A 211 -26.44 6.36 -8.84
N TYR A 212 -25.12 6.14 -8.91
CA TYR A 212 -24.25 6.83 -9.87
C TYR A 212 -24.63 6.54 -11.32
N LYS A 213 -24.92 5.27 -11.67
CA LYS A 213 -25.36 4.90 -13.02
C LYS A 213 -26.63 5.64 -13.45
N ARG A 214 -27.58 5.87 -12.53
CA ARG A 214 -28.79 6.67 -12.82
C ARG A 214 -28.43 8.10 -13.20
N THR A 215 -27.49 8.73 -12.50
CA THR A 215 -27.02 10.10 -12.81
C THR A 215 -26.35 10.25 -14.18
N LEU A 216 -26.01 9.15 -14.86
CA LEU A 216 -25.37 9.18 -16.18
C LEU A 216 -26.37 9.18 -17.35
N GLN A 217 -27.66 8.97 -17.10
CA GLN A 217 -28.68 8.98 -18.16
C GLN A 217 -28.83 10.37 -18.78
N ARG A 218 -29.05 10.42 -20.10
CA ARG A 218 -29.26 11.64 -20.89
C ARG A 218 -30.76 11.87 -21.13
N ASN A 219 -31.15 13.11 -21.43
CA ASN A 219 -32.54 13.51 -21.72
C ASN A 219 -33.52 13.30 -20.55
N VAL A 220 -33.08 13.64 -19.34
CA VAL A 220 -33.88 13.51 -18.12
C VAL A 220 -34.26 14.92 -17.62
N PRO A 221 -35.52 15.16 -17.19
CA PRO A 221 -35.94 16.42 -16.59
C PRO A 221 -35.04 16.88 -15.44
N GLU A 222 -34.83 18.18 -15.30
CA GLU A 222 -33.88 18.74 -14.32
C GLU A 222 -34.25 18.36 -12.87
N GLU A 223 -35.54 18.30 -12.54
CA GLU A 223 -36.03 17.87 -11.23
C GLU A 223 -35.61 16.44 -10.88
N VAL A 224 -35.71 15.54 -11.87
CA VAL A 224 -35.33 14.12 -11.72
C VAL A 224 -33.81 13.99 -11.62
N ARG A 225 -33.06 14.80 -12.37
CA ARG A 225 -31.59 14.86 -12.29
C ARG A 225 -31.13 15.32 -10.91
N GLU A 226 -31.72 16.38 -10.37
CA GLU A 226 -31.39 16.87 -9.03
C GLU A 226 -31.80 15.86 -7.94
N ARG A 227 -32.93 15.16 -8.10
CA ARG A 227 -33.30 14.05 -7.21
C ARG A 227 -32.24 12.94 -7.21
N TRP A 228 -31.85 12.41 -8.38
CA TRP A 228 -30.85 11.34 -8.45
C TRP A 228 -29.48 11.76 -7.93
N LYS A 229 -29.12 13.03 -8.11
CA LYS A 229 -27.90 13.60 -7.57
C LYS A 229 -27.93 13.69 -6.05
N ARG A 230 -29.07 14.08 -5.45
CA ARG A 230 -29.27 14.01 -3.99
C ARG A 230 -29.15 12.56 -3.48
N GLU A 231 -29.83 11.61 -4.14
CA GLU A 231 -29.74 10.17 -3.82
C GLU A 231 -28.29 9.67 -3.88
N TYR A 232 -27.57 9.96 -4.97
CA TYR A 232 -26.16 9.61 -5.10
C TYR A 232 -25.29 10.21 -3.98
N ASN A 233 -25.51 11.47 -3.62
CA ASN A 233 -24.77 12.14 -2.54
C ASN A 233 -25.06 11.52 -1.16
N VAL A 234 -26.29 11.04 -0.92
CA VAL A 234 -26.63 10.28 0.29
C VAL A 234 -25.86 8.95 0.32
N CYS A 235 -25.93 8.15 -0.75
CA CYS A 235 -25.18 6.89 -0.86
C CYS A 235 -23.66 7.11 -0.74
N LYS A 236 -23.12 8.21 -1.33
CA LYS A 236 -21.70 8.59 -1.22
C LYS A 236 -21.29 8.83 0.24
N ARG A 237 -22.10 9.58 1.00
CA ARG A 237 -21.86 9.84 2.43
C ARG A 237 -21.96 8.55 3.25
N GLN A 238 -22.93 7.69 2.93
CA GLN A 238 -23.11 6.41 3.61
C GLN A 238 -21.92 5.47 3.41
N VAL A 239 -21.41 5.33 2.18
CA VAL A 239 -20.18 4.57 1.92
C VAL A 239 -18.99 5.14 2.68
N LYS A 240 -18.80 6.48 2.69
CA LYS A 240 -17.69 7.10 3.43
C LYS A 240 -17.75 6.77 4.92
N ARG A 241 -18.96 6.84 5.51
CA ARG A 241 -19.21 6.48 6.91
C ARG A 241 -18.93 5.00 7.16
N MET A 242 -19.50 4.12 6.34
CA MET A 242 -19.40 2.67 6.52
C MET A 242 -17.95 2.17 6.39
N VAL A 243 -17.19 2.72 5.44
CA VAL A 243 -15.76 2.42 5.29
C VAL A 243 -14.96 2.90 6.49
N SER A 244 -15.22 4.12 6.98
CA SER A 244 -14.54 4.67 8.15
C SER A 244 -14.82 3.83 9.40
N GLU A 245 -16.08 3.46 9.61
CA GLU A 245 -16.51 2.63 10.75
C GLU A 245 -15.98 1.20 10.67
N SER A 246 -16.03 0.57 9.51
CA SER A 246 -15.49 -0.78 9.33
C SER A 246 -13.98 -0.83 9.55
N LYS A 247 -13.24 0.19 9.10
CA LYS A 247 -11.81 0.34 9.40
C LYS A 247 -11.57 0.48 10.90
N ARG A 248 -12.30 1.40 11.55
CA ARG A 248 -12.19 1.62 13.01
C ARG A 248 -12.51 0.36 13.80
N ARG A 249 -13.54 -0.40 13.43
CA ARG A 249 -13.91 -1.66 14.10
C ARG A 249 -12.78 -2.67 14.02
N VAL A 250 -12.18 -2.85 12.84
CA VAL A 250 -11.03 -3.74 12.65
C VAL A 250 -9.83 -3.28 13.47
N ASP A 251 -9.57 -1.98 13.51
CA ASP A 251 -8.46 -1.42 14.29
C ASP A 251 -8.68 -1.59 15.80
N VAL A 252 -9.92 -1.38 16.29
CA VAL A 252 -10.30 -1.59 17.70
C VAL A 252 -10.24 -3.07 18.07
N GLU A 253 -10.85 -3.97 17.29
CA GLU A 253 -10.84 -5.41 17.55
C GLU A 253 -9.40 -5.96 17.55
N PHE A 254 -8.57 -5.48 16.63
CA PHE A 254 -7.16 -5.81 16.61
C PHE A 254 -6.41 -5.23 17.82
N GLY A 255 -6.71 -3.99 18.22
CA GLY A 255 -6.16 -3.34 19.41
C GLY A 255 -6.50 -4.07 20.71
N MET A 256 -7.75 -4.53 20.87
CA MET A 256 -8.19 -5.35 22.01
C MET A 256 -7.46 -6.70 22.06
N LYS A 257 -7.36 -7.38 20.91
CA LYS A 257 -6.55 -8.61 20.80
C LYS A 257 -5.08 -8.37 21.13
N LEU A 258 -4.56 -7.18 20.80
CA LEU A 258 -3.20 -6.79 21.10
C LEU A 258 -2.99 -6.52 22.60
N SER A 259 -3.95 -5.88 23.28
CA SER A 259 -3.88 -5.60 24.72
C SER A 259 -4.07 -6.84 25.59
N GLU A 260 -5.02 -7.71 25.25
CA GLU A 260 -5.28 -8.95 25.99
C GLU A 260 -4.10 -9.92 25.89
N LYS A 261 -3.54 -10.08 24.68
CA LYS A 261 -2.42 -10.99 24.43
C LYS A 261 -1.05 -10.31 24.46
N PHE A 262 -0.95 -9.08 25.00
CA PHE A 262 0.29 -8.30 25.00
C PHE A 262 1.43 -9.01 25.73
N LYS A 263 1.13 -9.59 26.90
CA LYS A 263 2.12 -10.33 27.71
C LYS A 263 2.59 -11.61 27.02
N GLU A 264 1.73 -12.24 26.22
CA GLU A 264 1.97 -13.53 25.57
C GLU A 264 2.60 -13.40 24.17
N ASN A 265 2.37 -12.29 23.45
CA ASN A 265 2.75 -12.18 22.04
C ASN A 265 3.37 -10.83 21.66
N LYS A 266 4.51 -10.50 22.30
CA LYS A 266 5.35 -9.31 22.02
C LYS A 266 5.69 -9.11 20.54
N LYS A 267 5.69 -10.18 19.73
CA LYS A 267 5.98 -10.14 18.29
C LYS A 267 4.86 -9.47 17.48
N LEU A 268 3.60 -9.61 17.88
CA LEU A 268 2.47 -8.92 17.25
C LEU A 268 2.53 -7.42 17.51
N PHE A 269 2.92 -7.01 18.71
CA PHE A 269 3.12 -5.60 19.08
C PHE A 269 4.19 -4.92 18.21
N TRP A 270 5.38 -5.51 18.10
CA TRP A 270 6.44 -4.92 17.27
C TRP A 270 6.10 -4.90 15.77
N LYS A 271 5.23 -5.81 15.31
CA LYS A 271 4.73 -5.79 13.94
C LYS A 271 3.78 -4.60 13.71
N GLU A 272 3.01 -4.22 14.73
CA GLU A 272 2.10 -3.08 14.70
C GLU A 272 2.83 -1.75 14.81
N VAL A 273 3.79 -1.64 15.75
CA VAL A 273 4.67 -0.47 15.86
C VAL A 273 5.36 -0.19 14.52
N LYS A 274 5.78 -1.24 13.79
CA LYS A 274 6.36 -1.10 12.45
C LYS A 274 5.34 -0.68 11.38
N ARG A 275 4.09 -1.12 11.52
CA ARG A 275 2.99 -0.76 10.60
C ARG A 275 2.57 0.71 10.78
N ASP A 276 2.40 1.13 12.02
CA ASP A 276 2.00 2.49 12.41
C ASP A 276 3.11 3.52 12.14
N ARG A 277 4.38 3.14 12.36
CA ARG A 277 5.55 3.95 11.95
C ARG A 277 5.73 4.06 10.42
N GLY A 278 4.91 3.39 9.62
CA GLY A 278 4.95 3.49 8.15
C GLY A 278 6.26 2.98 7.54
N GLU A 279 6.99 2.07 8.19
CA GLU A 279 8.27 1.58 7.69
C GLU A 279 8.08 0.52 6.59
N GLY A 280 7.76 0.98 5.38
CA GLY A 280 8.32 0.36 4.19
C GLY A 280 9.81 0.65 4.16
N LYS A 281 10.66 -0.27 4.66
CA LYS A 281 12.14 -0.22 4.54
C LYS A 281 12.72 1.21 4.55
N SER A 282 12.47 2.00 5.59
CA SER A 282 13.41 3.08 5.89
C SER A 282 14.57 2.38 6.57
N GLY A 283 15.68 2.19 5.84
CA GLY A 283 16.93 1.85 6.50
C GLY A 283 17.18 2.96 7.51
N SER A 284 17.12 2.63 8.81
CA SER A 284 17.66 3.51 9.85
C SER A 284 19.00 4.03 9.34
N LEU A 285 19.10 5.35 9.12
CA LEU A 285 20.36 5.99 8.79
C LEU A 285 21.30 5.65 9.95
N ARG A 286 22.25 4.77 9.65
CA ARG A 286 23.33 4.40 10.57
C ARG A 286 24.56 5.13 10.06
N MET A 287 25.05 6.05 10.87
CA MET A 287 26.20 6.87 10.52
C MET A 287 27.32 6.53 11.48
N ARG A 288 28.50 6.26 10.94
CA ARG A 288 29.70 5.98 11.72
C ARG A 288 30.41 7.30 11.98
N ARG A 289 30.64 7.62 13.26
CA ARG A 289 31.44 8.76 13.70
C ARG A 289 32.93 8.49 13.43
N GLU A 290 33.76 9.53 13.46
CA GLU A 290 35.21 9.43 13.27
C GLU A 290 35.90 8.59 14.36
N ASP A 291 35.33 8.53 15.56
CA ASP A 291 35.75 7.64 16.66
C ASP A 291 35.43 6.15 16.44
N GLY A 292 34.78 5.82 15.31
CA GLY A 292 34.41 4.47 14.92
C GLY A 292 33.06 3.99 15.45
N VAL A 293 32.35 4.75 16.29
CA VAL A 293 31.05 4.39 16.88
C VAL A 293 29.91 4.66 15.89
N THR A 294 28.98 3.71 15.74
CA THR A 294 27.82 3.84 14.85
C THR A 294 26.60 4.34 15.60
N VAL A 295 26.05 5.49 15.19
CA VAL A 295 24.83 6.06 15.76
C VAL A 295 23.64 5.82 14.84
N SER A 296 22.48 5.51 15.44
CA SER A 296 21.23 5.16 14.73
C SER A 296 20.01 5.95 15.18
N ARG A 297 20.16 6.83 16.19
CA ARG A 297 19.09 7.64 16.78
C ARG A 297 19.00 8.98 16.06
N SER A 298 17.79 9.40 15.68
CA SER A 298 17.52 10.54 14.78
C SER A 298 18.15 11.86 15.25
N GLU A 299 18.16 12.12 16.57
CA GLU A 299 18.77 13.31 17.17
C GLU A 299 20.30 13.31 17.02
N GLU A 300 20.94 12.17 17.27
CA GLU A 300 22.39 12.02 17.18
C GLU A 300 22.89 12.11 15.73
N VAL A 301 22.14 11.55 14.76
CA VAL A 301 22.47 11.62 13.33
C VAL A 301 22.42 13.07 12.83
N LYS A 302 21.43 13.86 13.28
CA LYS A 302 21.34 15.30 12.95
C LYS A 302 22.51 16.10 13.52
N GLU A 303 22.95 15.77 14.72
CA GLU A 303 24.07 16.45 15.37
C GLU A 303 25.40 16.17 14.66
N VAL A 304 25.63 14.92 14.23
CA VAL A 304 26.80 14.56 13.42
C VAL A 304 26.75 15.24 12.04
N TRP A 305 25.57 15.32 11.41
CA TRP A 305 25.38 16.07 10.15
C TRP A 305 25.67 17.56 10.32
N LYS A 306 25.17 18.18 11.40
CA LYS A 306 25.43 19.59 11.70
C LYS A 306 26.93 19.84 11.82
N ARG A 307 27.65 19.01 12.57
CA ARG A 307 29.11 19.15 12.76
C ARG A 307 29.88 18.99 11.45
N HIS A 308 29.57 17.95 10.66
CA HIS A 308 30.17 17.72 9.34
C HIS A 308 29.93 18.87 8.35
N CYS A 309 28.70 19.43 8.29
CA CYS A 309 28.41 20.58 7.44
C CYS A 309 29.15 21.84 7.88
N THR A 310 29.34 22.05 9.19
CA THR A 310 30.01 23.25 9.69
C THR A 310 31.52 23.20 9.42
N GLU A 311 32.11 22.01 9.53
CA GLU A 311 33.55 21.77 9.34
C GLU A 311 33.96 21.67 7.86
N ASN A 312 33.07 21.20 6.97
CA ASN A 312 33.41 20.93 5.56
C ASN A 312 32.71 21.85 4.54
N ILE A 313 31.76 22.71 4.95
CA ILE A 313 30.96 23.55 4.03
C ILE A 313 31.01 25.03 4.43
N SER A 314 32.18 25.51 4.86
CA SER A 314 32.43 26.95 5.08
C SER A 314 33.65 27.43 4.29
N VAL A 315 33.57 27.38 2.95
CA VAL A 315 34.52 28.11 2.09
C VAL A 315 33.80 28.69 0.88
N TRP A 316 33.08 29.80 1.04
CA TRP A 316 32.91 30.81 -0.02
C TRP A 316 32.64 32.17 0.64
N PRO A 317 33.55 33.15 0.52
CA PRO A 317 33.28 34.53 0.91
C PRO A 317 32.37 35.17 -0.14
N ILE A 318 31.36 35.89 0.34
CA ILE A 318 30.57 36.82 -0.46
C ILE A 318 31.34 38.15 -0.42
N ASP A 319 31.88 38.56 -1.57
CA ASP A 319 32.07 39.97 -1.91
C ASP A 319 30.97 40.40 -2.89
#